data_AF-A0AAQ3PL85-F1
#
_entry.id   AF-A0AAQ3PL85-F1
#
_cell.length_a   1.000
_cell.length_b   1.000
_cell.length_c   1.000
_cell.angle_alpha   90.00
_cell.angle_beta   90.00
_cell.angle_gamma   90.00
#
_symmetry.space_group_name_H-M   'P 1'
#
loop_
_entity.id
_entity.type
_entity.pdbx_description
1 polymer ?
#
loop_
_entity_poly.entity_id
_entity_poly.type
_entity_poly.pdbx_seq_one_letter_code
_entity_poly.pdbx_strand_id
1 'polypeptide(L)' 'MADPANGNPSADDMQEQERRREEEAKAAEERRLKEVHDKETEDRRRADIDNTVAHTAPADPFVNTQGEISHSLSVSPP' A
#
# COMPACT_ATOMS: atom_id res chain seq x y z
N MET A 1 22.69 -13.23 -58.52
CA MET A 1 22.94 -13.11 -57.06
C MET A 1 22.29 -11.80 -56.64
N ALA A 2 21.31 -11.81 -55.73
CA ALA A 2 20.62 -10.60 -55.29
C ALA A 2 21.36 -10.00 -54.09
N ASP A 3 21.60 -8.70 -54.15
CA ASP A 3 22.33 -7.89 -53.17
C ASP A 3 21.60 -7.84 -51.81
N PRO A 4 22.25 -8.10 -50.66
CA PRO A 4 21.63 -8.00 -49.34
C PRO A 4 21.46 -6.54 -48.83
N ALA A 5 21.69 -5.54 -49.69
CA ALA A 5 21.78 -4.12 -49.32
C ALA A 5 20.53 -3.29 -49.61
N ASN A 6 19.32 -3.86 -49.46
CA ASN A 6 18.09 -3.05 -49.38
C ASN A 6 17.56 -3.11 -47.94
N GLY A 7 18.10 -2.22 -47.11
CA GLY A 7 17.83 -2.10 -45.67
C GLY A 7 16.44 -1.56 -45.34
N ASN A 8 15.39 -2.29 -45.73
CA ASN A 8 14.04 -2.08 -45.23
C ASN A 8 13.68 -3.28 -44.34
N PRO A 9 13.33 -3.09 -43.05
CA PRO A 9 12.95 -4.20 -42.19
C PRO A 9 11.80 -4.97 -42.83
N SER A 10 11.87 -6.31 -42.78
CA SER A 10 10.76 -7.13 -43.26
C SER A 10 9.52 -6.91 -42.40
N ALA A 11 8.34 -7.25 -42.92
CA ALA A 11 7.12 -7.20 -42.12
C ALA A 11 7.24 -8.05 -40.85
N ASP A 12 7.95 -9.18 -40.93
CA ASP A 12 8.24 -10.06 -39.81
C ASP A 12 9.15 -9.39 -38.77
N ASP A 13 10.19 -8.65 -39.21
CA ASP A 13 11.08 -7.90 -38.31
C ASP A 13 10.33 -6.78 -37.58
N MET A 14 9.42 -6.08 -38.26
CA MET A 14 8.58 -5.06 -37.64
C MET A 14 7.62 -5.67 -36.61
N GLN A 15 6.98 -6.79 -36.94
CA GLN A 15 6.06 -7.47 -36.04
C GLN A 15 6.78 -8.05 -34.81
N GLU A 16 7.98 -8.60 -34.98
CA GLU A 16 8.83 -9.05 -33.87
C GLU A 16 9.25 -7.88 -32.98
N GLN A 17 9.59 -6.73 -33.56
CA GLN A 17 9.94 -5.54 -32.80
C GLN A 17 8.75 -4.99 -32.01
N GLU A 18 7.55 -4.98 -32.59
CA GLU A 18 6.32 -4.59 -31.88
C GLU A 18 6.02 -5.55 -30.71
N ARG A 19 6.10 -6.86 -30.93
CA ARG A 19 5.89 -7.86 -29.87
C ARG A 19 6.85 -7.66 -28.70
N ARG A 20 8.13 -7.42 -28.98
CA ARG A 20 9.13 -7.14 -27.93
C ARG A 20 8.81 -5.87 -27.15
N ARG A 21 8.38 -4.79 -27.81
CA ARG A 21 7.97 -3.56 -27.13
C ARG A 21 6.75 -3.78 -26.26
N GLU A 22 5.78 -4.56 -26.73
CA GLU A 22 4.59 -4.91 -25.96
C GLU A 22 4.93 -5.75 -24.72
N GLU A 23 5.78 -6.76 -24.88
CA GLU A 23 6.26 -7.58 -23.76
C GLU A 23 7.03 -6.75 -22.72
N GLU A 24 7.91 -5.86 -23.17
CA GLU A 24 8.66 -4.96 -22.28
C GLU A 24 7.73 -3.99 -21.55
N ALA A 25 6.76 -3.40 -22.24
CA ALA A 25 5.76 -2.52 -21.64
C ALA A 25 4.93 -3.25 -20.58
N LYS A 26 4.47 -4.47 -20.90
CA LYS A 26 3.71 -5.31 -19.98
C LYS A 26 4.53 -5.69 -18.74
N ALA A 27 5.79 -6.08 -18.93
CA ALA A 27 6.68 -6.40 -17.81
C ALA A 27 6.95 -5.17 -16.92
N ALA A 28 7.08 -3.98 -17.51
CA ALA A 28 7.23 -2.73 -16.76
C ALA A 28 5.97 -2.38 -15.97
N GLU A 29 4.79 -2.57 -16.55
CA GLU A 29 3.50 -2.36 -15.88
C GLU A 29 3.33 -3.35 -14.70
N GLU A 30 3.62 -4.63 -14.91
CA GLU A 30 3.54 -5.65 -13.85
C GLU A 30 4.47 -5.32 -12.67
N ARG A 31 5.69 -4.86 -12.94
CA ARG A 31 6.63 -4.41 -11.89
C ARG A 31 6.07 -3.22 -11.11
N ARG A 32 5.47 -2.25 -11.78
CA ARG A 32 4.85 -1.08 -11.13
C ARG A 32 3.66 -1.48 -10.27
N LEU A 33 2.80 -2.37 -10.76
CA LEU A 33 1.66 -2.88 -10.00
C LEU A 33 2.12 -3.61 -8.74
N LYS A 34 3.18 -4.42 -8.86
CA LYS A 34 3.76 -5.11 -7.72
C LYS A 34 4.33 -4.15 -6.68
N GLU A 35 5.07 -3.13 -7.09
CA GLU A 35 5.61 -2.12 -6.18
C GLU A 35 4.52 -1.39 -5.41
N VAL A 36 3.43 -1.00 -6.09
CA VAL A 36 2.28 -0.35 -5.45
C VAL A 36 1.62 -1.29 -4.44
N HIS A 37 1.39 -2.55 -4.81
CA HIS A 37 0.78 -3.55 -3.92
C HIS A 37 1.63 -3.83 -2.69
N ASP A 38 2.95 -3.99 -2.87
CA ASP A 38 3.88 -4.25 -1.77
C ASP A 38 3.94 -3.05 -0.81
N LYS A 39 3.90 -1.82 -1.34
CA LYS A 39 3.82 -0.60 -0.55
C LYS A 39 2.52 -0.50 0.25
N GLU A 40 1.36 -0.74 -0.38
CA GLU A 40 0.07 -0.72 0.30
C GLU A 40 0.00 -1.77 1.42
N THR A 41 0.59 -2.95 1.18
CA THR A 41 0.67 -4.03 2.18
C THR A 41 1.51 -3.62 3.39
N GLU A 42 2.66 -2.99 3.16
CA GLU A 42 3.53 -2.49 4.24
C GLU A 42 2.89 -1.32 4.99
N ASP A 43 2.22 -0.40 4.30
CA ASP A 43 1.48 0.71 4.92
C ASP A 43 0.35 0.18 5.83
N ARG A 44 -0.39 -0.85 5.38
CA ARG A 44 -1.42 -1.51 6.21
C ARG A 44 -0.81 -2.16 7.45
N ARG A 45 0.29 -2.91 7.28
CA ARG A 45 0.99 -3.53 8.41
C ARG A 45 1.45 -2.49 9.43
N ARG A 46 1.98 -1.35 8.97
CA ARG A 46 2.39 -0.24 9.84
C ARG A 46 1.21 0.34 10.61
N ALA A 47 0.09 0.59 9.92
CA ALA A 47 -1.12 1.07 10.57
C ALA A 47 -1.64 0.09 11.64
N ASP A 48 -1.58 -1.22 11.39
CA ASP A 48 -1.98 -2.25 12.37
C ASP A 48 -1.05 -2.26 13.59
N ILE A 49 0.26 -2.09 13.39
CA ILE A 49 1.25 -1.97 14.47
C ILE A 49 0.98 -0.69 15.28
N ASP A 50 0.83 0.45 14.62
CA ASP A 50 0.58 1.73 15.29
C ASP A 50 -0.72 1.71 16.09
N ASN A 51 -1.77 1.08 15.54
CA ASN A 51 -3.03 0.85 16.24
C ASN A 51 -2.83 -0.05 17.46
N THR A 52 -2.10 -1.16 17.31
CA THR A 52 -1.78 -2.06 18.42
C THR A 52 -1.04 -1.30 19.52
N VAL A 53 0.04 -0.58 19.19
CA VAL A 53 0.83 0.21 20.15
C VAL A 53 -0.05 1.25 20.87
N ALA A 54 -0.91 1.97 20.16
CA ALA A 54 -1.81 2.95 20.76
C ALA A 54 -2.82 2.32 21.76
N HIS A 55 -3.23 1.08 21.54
CA HIS A 55 -4.21 0.38 22.39
C HIS A 55 -3.59 -0.60 23.39
N THR A 56 -2.31 -0.93 23.26
CA THR A 56 -1.57 -1.79 24.20
C THR A 56 -0.52 -1.05 25.02
N ALA A 57 -0.31 0.26 24.78
CA ALA A 57 0.46 1.08 25.69
C ALA A 57 -0.14 0.93 27.10
N PRO A 58 0.65 0.57 28.13
CA PRO A 58 0.13 0.51 29.48
C PRO A 58 -0.44 1.88 29.81
N ALA A 59 -1.69 1.92 30.28
CA ALA A 59 -2.18 3.10 30.98
C ALA A 59 -1.13 3.42 32.04
N ASP A 60 -0.51 4.58 31.92
CA ASP A 60 0.51 5.05 32.86
C ASP A 60 -0.09 4.90 34.27
N PRO A 61 0.47 4.04 35.15
CA PRO A 61 -0.12 3.77 36.46
C PRO A 61 -0.13 5.02 37.36
N PHE A 62 0.52 6.11 36.94
CA PHE A 62 0.55 7.40 37.64
C PHE A 62 -0.46 8.44 37.12
N VAL A 63 -1.23 8.16 36.06
CA VAL A 63 -2.40 9.01 35.72
C VAL A 63 -3.54 8.65 36.66
N ASN A 64 -3.42 9.18 37.88
CA ASN A 64 -4.44 9.19 38.90
C ASN A 64 -5.57 10.12 38.43
N THR A 65 -6.54 9.58 37.69
CA THR A 65 -7.81 10.29 37.45
C THR A 65 -8.60 10.34 38.75
N GLN A 66 -8.19 11.22 39.68
CA GLN A 66 -9.10 11.77 40.67
C GLN A 66 -10.03 12.75 39.97
N GLY A 67 -10.92 12.20 39.13
CA GLY A 67 -12.10 12.89 38.65
C GLY A 67 -13.20 12.69 39.69
N GLU A 68 -13.26 13.62 40.63
CA GLU A 68 -14.40 14.07 41.44
C GLU A 68 -15.48 13.03 41.81
N ILE A 69 -15.54 12.79 43.12
CA ILE A 69 -16.64 12.13 43.82
C ILE A 69 -17.92 12.96 43.63
N SER A 70 -18.85 12.51 42.80
CA SER A 70 -20.24 12.98 42.88
C SER A 70 -21.05 11.98 43.69
N HIS A 71 -21.17 12.25 44.99
CA HIS A 71 -22.13 11.55 45.85
C HIS A 71 -23.55 11.91 45.42
N SER A 72 -24.31 10.89 45.02
CA SER A 72 -25.76 10.94 44.88
C SER A 72 -26.41 11.49 46.15
N LEU A 73 -27.12 12.62 46.06
CA LEU A 73 -28.12 13.01 47.05
C LEU A 73 -29.50 12.80 46.42
N SER A 74 -30.06 11.62 46.66
CA SER A 74 -31.48 11.37 46.51
C SER A 74 -32.20 12.18 47.59
N VAL A 75 -33.02 13.15 47.17
CA VAL A 75 -33.97 13.82 48.04
C VAL A 75 -35.33 13.84 47.33
N SER A 76 -36.23 13.02 47.82
CA SER A 76 -37.69 13.21 47.79
C SER A 76 -38.13 12.94 49.23
N PRO A 77 -39.06 13.69 49.87
CA PRO A 77 -40.32 14.24 49.32
C PRO A 77 -40.69 15.62 49.94
N PRO A 78 -41.94 16.11 49.81
CA PRO A 78 -42.96 15.82 50.85
C PRO A 78 -44.27 15.21 50.32
#